data_AF-C3ZLJ7-F1
#
_entry.id   AF-C3ZLJ7-F1
#
_cell.length_a   1.000
_cell.length_b   1.000
_cell.length_c   1.000
_cell.angle_alpha   90.00
_cell.angle_beta   90.00
_cell.angle_gamma   90.00
#
_symmetry.space_group_name_H-M   'P 1'
#
loop_
_entity.id
_entity.type
_entity.pdbx_description
1 polymer ?
#
loop_
_entity_poly.entity_id
_entity_poly.type
_entity_poly.pdbx_seq_one_letter_code
_entity_poly.pdbx_strand_id
1 'polypeptide(L)'
;MSKQQWHATHFNCFSCNCSLTGHRYVNRDANAYCLKCYEKLFAFPCEVCGKKIGTDVKDLSFNNKHWCEKCFNCSKCGKSLVDQQFTQKNDKIYCAQCHKELFLGKCDACGEHFSPGDKKMEYQGKCFMEKCFTCKECTKPMGTKSFIAKDDSVICQICYEDKYAKKCAICGKVISMGGITYKDKPYHKECFVCTHCKKQLSGERFTSKDDKPYCINCYGDLFAKKCAKCGKPITGLGGTKFISFEGQNWHSQCFNCVGCGTSLVGKGFTNEGGRILCPDCTNAEAAVKAR
;
A
#
# COMPACT_ATOMS: atom_id res chain seq x y z
N MET A 1 82.10 12.44 39.71
CA MET A 1 81.02 13.28 39.15
C MET A 1 81.62 14.34 38.24
N SER A 2 81.76 14.06 36.94
CA SER A 2 82.26 15.04 35.96
C SER A 2 81.10 15.81 35.35
N LYS A 3 81.05 17.13 35.60
CA LYS A 3 80.14 18.06 34.94
C LYS A 3 80.45 18.09 33.44
N GLN A 4 79.54 17.61 32.60
CA GLN A 4 79.62 17.81 31.16
C GLN A 4 79.31 19.29 30.86
N GLN A 5 80.35 20.06 30.52
CA GLN A 5 80.22 21.40 29.97
C GLN A 5 79.86 21.29 28.49
N TRP A 6 78.67 21.79 28.14
CA TRP A 6 78.24 21.91 26.75
C TRP A 6 78.86 23.16 26.13
N HIS A 7 79.78 22.98 25.18
CA HIS A 7 80.36 24.09 24.42
C HIS A 7 79.39 24.58 23.33
N ALA A 8 79.28 25.89 23.17
CA ALA A 8 78.43 26.58 22.18
C ALA A 8 78.81 26.34 20.69
N THR A 9 79.78 25.45 20.42
CA THR A 9 80.32 25.16 19.08
C THR A 9 79.73 23.91 18.41
N HIS A 10 78.84 23.15 19.07
CA HIS A 10 78.30 21.89 18.53
C HIS A 10 76.76 21.83 18.40
N PHE A 11 76.05 22.93 18.60
CA PHE A 11 74.59 22.96 18.37
C PHE A 11 74.25 23.54 17.00
N ASN A 12 74.35 22.71 15.96
CA ASN A 12 74.18 23.09 14.56
C ASN A 12 73.01 22.35 13.92
N CYS A 13 72.47 22.93 12.84
CA CYS A 13 71.45 22.27 12.04
C CYS A 13 72.03 21.01 11.38
N PHE A 14 71.38 19.87 11.57
CA PHE A 14 71.82 18.60 11.00
C PHE A 14 71.93 18.62 9.46
N SER A 15 71.09 19.41 8.78
CA SER A 15 71.04 19.45 7.31
C SER A 15 72.01 20.44 6.65
N CYS A 16 72.20 21.65 7.22
CA CYS A 16 73.05 22.69 6.61
C CYS A 16 74.24 23.10 7.47
N ASN A 17 74.38 22.50 8.66
CA ASN A 17 75.43 22.74 9.64
C ASN A 17 75.54 24.20 10.16
N CYS A 18 74.53 25.05 9.93
CA CYS A 18 74.51 26.41 10.50
C CYS A 18 74.32 26.36 12.03
N SER A 19 74.92 27.30 12.75
CA SER A 19 74.71 27.40 14.21
C SER A 19 73.23 27.67 14.52
N LEU A 20 72.70 26.93 15.49
CA LEU A 20 71.34 27.09 16.03
C LEU A 20 71.32 27.85 17.35
N THR A 21 72.50 28.19 17.89
CA THR A 21 72.63 28.95 19.14
C THR A 21 71.91 30.30 18.99
N GLY A 22 70.97 30.59 19.90
CA GLY A 22 70.17 31.83 19.86
C GLY A 22 69.14 31.93 18.73
N HIS A 23 68.97 30.88 17.92
CA HIS A 23 68.03 30.85 16.80
C HIS A 23 66.93 29.81 17.05
N ARG A 24 65.75 30.03 16.45
CA ARG A 24 64.66 29.04 16.47
C ARG A 24 65.02 27.80 15.66
N TYR A 25 64.66 26.63 16.16
CA TYR A 25 64.92 25.33 15.53
C TYR A 25 63.80 24.34 15.84
N VAL A 26 63.77 23.23 15.11
CA VAL A 26 62.83 22.10 15.34
C VAL A 26 63.61 20.81 15.53
N ASN A 27 63.28 20.06 16.58
CA ASN A 27 63.80 18.71 16.80
C ASN A 27 62.90 17.68 16.11
N ARG A 28 63.51 16.78 15.33
CA ARG A 28 62.82 15.65 14.70
C ARG A 28 63.78 14.47 14.62
N ASP A 29 63.31 13.29 15.02
CA ASP A 29 64.08 12.03 14.97
C ASP A 29 65.50 12.19 15.56
N ALA A 30 65.58 12.74 16.78
CA ALA A 30 66.80 13.07 17.53
C ALA A 30 67.74 14.13 16.90
N ASN A 31 67.36 14.74 15.77
CA ASN A 31 68.17 15.74 15.07
C ASN A 31 67.54 17.14 15.16
N ALA A 32 68.39 18.17 15.28
CA ALA A 32 67.97 19.56 15.29
C ALA A 32 68.07 20.19 13.89
N TYR A 33 67.01 20.84 13.42
CA TYR A 33 66.95 21.50 12.11
C TYR A 33 66.66 22.99 12.27
N CYS A 34 67.35 23.85 11.52
CA CYS A 34 66.93 25.24 11.37
C CYS A 34 65.58 25.27 10.64
N LEU A 35 64.77 26.32 10.85
CA LEU A 35 63.43 26.41 10.27
C LEU A 35 63.43 26.25 8.74
N LYS A 36 64.41 26.86 8.05
CA LYS A 36 64.57 26.73 6.58
C LYS A 36 64.78 25.28 6.12
N CYS A 37 65.67 24.55 6.79
CA CYS A 37 65.93 23.15 6.47
C CYS A 37 64.74 22.26 6.83
N TYR A 38 64.10 22.51 7.98
CA TYR A 38 62.91 21.78 8.37
C TYR A 38 61.78 21.95 7.35
N GLU A 39 61.46 23.18 6.96
CA GLU A 39 60.46 23.47 5.93
C GLU A 39 60.83 22.84 4.58
N LYS A 40 62.11 22.88 4.21
CA LYS A 40 62.56 22.27 2.95
C LYS A 40 62.34 20.75 2.93
N LEU A 41 62.64 20.06 4.03
CA LEU A 41 62.67 18.61 4.10
C LEU A 41 61.32 18.00 4.50
N PHE A 42 60.52 18.70 5.30
CA PHE A 42 59.42 18.08 6.04
C PHE A 42 58.07 18.81 5.96
N ALA A 43 58.04 20.08 5.53
CA ALA A 43 56.77 20.79 5.43
C ALA A 43 55.94 20.30 4.24
N PHE A 44 54.67 20.01 4.51
CA PHE A 44 53.70 19.62 3.49
C PHE A 44 53.22 20.84 2.69
N PRO A 45 52.99 20.70 1.38
CA PRO A 45 52.34 21.74 0.59
C PRO A 45 50.84 21.82 0.94
N CYS A 46 50.31 23.03 1.02
CA CYS A 46 48.87 23.22 1.17
C CYS A 46 48.12 22.83 -0.11
N GLU A 47 47.04 22.06 0.02
CA GLU A 47 46.21 21.58 -1.09
C GLU A 47 45.58 22.70 -1.94
N VAL A 48 45.43 23.90 -1.38
CA VAL A 48 44.76 25.03 -2.06
C VAL A 48 45.76 26.01 -2.66
N CYS A 49 46.78 26.42 -1.89
CA CYS A 49 47.72 27.46 -2.33
C CYS A 49 49.09 26.91 -2.77
N GLY A 50 49.36 25.62 -2.58
CA GLY A 50 50.64 24.97 -2.90
C GLY A 50 51.83 25.38 -2.04
N LYS A 51 51.69 26.40 -1.19
CA LYS A 51 52.78 26.87 -0.31
C LYS A 51 53.05 25.84 0.77
N LYS A 52 54.33 25.65 1.10
CA LYS A 52 54.75 24.81 2.22
C LYS A 52 54.23 25.39 3.54
N ILE A 53 53.62 24.53 4.36
CA ILE A 53 53.09 24.91 5.67
C ILE A 53 54.25 24.86 6.67
N GLY A 54 54.81 26.03 6.93
CA GLY A 54 55.94 26.20 7.84
C GLY A 54 55.57 26.05 9.31
N THR A 55 56.58 26.08 10.17
CA THR A 55 56.42 25.83 11.63
C THR A 55 55.61 26.88 12.36
N ASP A 56 55.44 28.06 11.76
CA ASP A 56 54.66 29.18 12.29
C ASP A 56 53.20 29.18 11.84
N VAL A 57 52.79 28.21 11.03
CA VAL A 57 51.43 28.11 10.48
C VAL A 57 50.79 26.80 10.96
N LYS A 58 49.55 26.87 11.44
CA LYS A 58 48.79 25.68 11.84
C LYS A 58 48.59 24.78 10.62
N ASP A 59 49.17 23.57 10.68
CA ASP A 59 48.97 22.50 9.72
C ASP A 59 47.69 21.73 10.07
N LEU A 60 46.68 21.90 9.23
CA LEU A 60 45.39 21.22 9.37
C LEU A 60 45.41 20.05 8.40
N SER A 61 45.44 18.83 8.93
CA SER A 61 45.59 17.61 8.14
C SER A 61 44.40 16.66 8.26
N PHE A 62 43.96 16.08 7.15
CA PHE A 62 42.92 15.05 7.11
C PHE A 62 43.08 14.18 5.86
N ASN A 63 42.95 12.85 5.97
CA ASN A 63 43.13 11.90 4.86
C ASN A 63 44.42 12.14 4.04
N ASN A 64 45.56 12.32 4.72
CA ASN A 64 46.88 12.62 4.12
C ASN A 64 46.95 13.90 3.26
N LYS A 65 45.99 14.82 3.44
CA LYS A 65 45.98 16.14 2.82
C LYS A 65 46.19 17.22 3.86
N HIS A 66 46.80 18.32 3.44
CA HIS A 66 47.27 19.38 4.33
C HIS A 66 46.76 20.75 3.88
N TRP A 67 46.31 21.56 4.83
CA TRP A 67 45.83 22.91 4.58
C TRP A 67 46.45 23.88 5.57
N CYS A 68 46.88 25.05 5.08
CA CYS A 68 47.17 26.14 5.99
C CYS A 68 45.87 26.73 6.54
N GLU A 69 45.94 27.34 7.71
CA GLU A 69 44.79 27.94 8.41
C GLU A 69 43.91 28.84 7.52
N LYS A 70 44.53 29.67 6.68
CA LYS A 70 43.82 30.59 5.76
C LYS A 70 43.11 29.88 4.61
N CYS A 71 43.51 28.66 4.26
CA CYS A 71 42.97 27.89 3.14
C CYS A 71 42.00 26.80 3.58
N PHE A 72 41.82 26.58 4.89
CA PHE A 72 40.93 25.56 5.42
C PHE A 72 39.48 26.08 5.51
N ASN A 73 38.88 26.30 4.34
CA ASN A 73 37.57 26.91 4.19
C ASN A 73 36.58 25.99 3.46
N CYS A 74 35.29 26.17 3.73
CA CYS A 74 34.21 25.48 3.01
C CYS A 74 34.26 25.83 1.52
N SER A 75 34.29 24.80 0.66
CA SER A 75 34.37 24.95 -0.79
C SER A 75 33.13 25.58 -1.43
N LYS A 76 32.00 25.68 -0.70
CA LYS A 76 30.76 26.33 -1.16
C LYS A 76 30.62 27.75 -0.64
N CYS A 77 30.72 27.96 0.67
CA CYS A 77 30.42 29.26 1.30
C CYS A 77 31.65 30.06 1.73
N GLY A 78 32.87 29.51 1.59
CA GLY A 78 34.11 30.19 1.97
C GLY A 78 34.34 30.34 3.48
N LYS A 79 33.39 29.90 4.33
CA LYS A 79 33.55 29.97 5.79
C LYS A 79 34.75 29.13 6.24
N SER A 80 35.58 29.70 7.13
CA SER A 80 36.64 28.96 7.82
C SER A 80 36.09 27.75 8.58
N LEU A 81 36.77 26.62 8.42
CA LEU A 81 36.44 25.33 9.05
C LEU A 81 37.39 25.00 10.21
N VAL A 82 38.29 25.92 10.57
CA VAL A 82 39.22 25.72 11.69
C VAL A 82 38.40 25.49 12.95
N ASP A 83 38.68 24.37 13.63
CA ASP A 83 37.99 23.92 14.83
C ASP A 83 36.45 23.73 14.65
N GLN A 84 35.99 23.53 13.41
CA GLN A 84 34.60 23.23 13.05
C GLN A 84 34.49 21.80 12.50
N GLN A 85 33.30 21.18 12.65
CA GLN A 85 33.00 19.94 11.94
C GLN A 85 32.90 20.18 10.43
N PHE A 86 33.52 19.29 9.65
CA PHE A 86 33.53 19.34 8.19
C PHE A 86 33.35 17.95 7.59
N THR A 87 33.07 17.90 6.30
CA THR A 87 32.99 16.66 5.52
C THR A 87 33.82 16.80 4.25
N GLN A 88 34.53 15.74 3.86
CA GLN A 88 35.27 15.69 2.60
C GLN A 88 34.47 14.89 1.57
N LYS A 89 34.25 15.47 0.39
CA LYS A 89 33.60 14.79 -0.74
C LYS A 89 34.18 15.29 -2.06
N ASN A 90 34.56 14.35 -2.93
CA ASN A 90 35.21 14.65 -4.21
C ASN A 90 36.40 15.61 -4.03
N ASP A 91 37.29 15.28 -3.09
CA ASP A 91 38.50 16.04 -2.75
C ASP A 91 38.30 17.49 -2.24
N LYS A 92 37.05 17.91 -2.06
CA LYS A 92 36.68 19.21 -1.50
C LYS A 92 36.15 19.05 -0.09
N ILE A 93 36.41 20.05 0.75
CA ILE A 93 35.91 20.12 2.12
C ILE A 93 34.71 21.07 2.20
N TYR A 94 33.69 20.70 2.98
CA TYR A 94 32.45 21.46 3.14
C TYR A 94 32.09 21.57 4.62
N CYS A 95 31.49 22.69 5.02
CA CYS A 95 30.83 22.77 6.32
C CYS A 95 29.60 21.84 6.35
N ALA A 96 29.18 21.42 7.55
CA ALA A 96 28.04 20.53 7.72
C ALA A 96 26.76 21.02 6.99
N GLN A 97 26.48 22.33 7.04
CA GLN A 97 25.32 22.93 6.37
C GLN A 97 25.41 22.83 4.84
N CYS A 98 26.54 23.21 4.25
CA CYS A 98 26.74 23.13 2.81
C CYS A 98 26.77 21.69 2.32
N HIS A 99 27.31 20.76 3.11
CA HIS A 99 27.27 19.34 2.79
C HIS A 99 25.82 18.81 2.75
N LYS A 100 25.01 19.16 3.75
CA LYS A 100 23.57 18.83 3.80
C LYS A 100 22.85 19.33 2.55
N GLU A 101 23.03 20.59 2.20
CA GLU A 101 22.36 21.23 1.06
C GLU A 101 22.79 20.70 -0.31
N LEU A 102 24.05 20.30 -0.48
CA LEU A 102 24.57 19.87 -1.77
C LEU A 102 24.37 18.38 -2.02
N PHE A 103 24.36 17.56 -0.97
CA PHE A 103 24.57 16.12 -1.11
C PHE A 103 23.50 15.24 -0.47
N LEU A 104 22.67 15.79 0.41
CA LEU A 104 21.57 15.03 0.99
C LEU A 104 20.29 15.34 0.22
N GLY A 105 19.57 14.28 -0.18
CA GLY A 105 18.26 14.43 -0.81
C GLY A 105 17.26 15.09 0.13
N LYS A 106 16.18 15.65 -0.42
CA LYS A 106 15.06 16.23 0.34
C LYS A 106 13.87 15.30 0.32
N CYS A 107 13.07 15.33 1.38
CA CYS A 107 11.79 14.65 1.43
C CYS A 107 10.74 15.43 0.63
N ASP A 108 10.04 14.76 -0.28
CA ASP A 108 9.00 15.36 -1.11
C ASP A 108 7.77 15.84 -0.33
N ALA A 109 7.58 15.39 0.90
CA ALA A 109 6.44 15.79 1.74
C ALA A 109 6.74 16.99 2.65
N CYS A 110 7.93 17.06 3.26
CA CYS A 110 8.26 18.13 4.22
C CYS A 110 9.37 19.08 3.76
N GLY A 111 10.08 18.77 2.66
CA GLY A 111 11.19 19.57 2.13
C GLY A 111 12.50 19.47 2.91
N GLU A 112 12.51 18.80 4.07
CA GLU A 112 13.71 18.61 4.88
C GLU A 112 14.68 17.61 4.26
N HIS A 113 15.98 17.79 4.54
CA HIS A 113 17.00 16.86 4.05
C HIS A 113 17.06 15.59 4.91
N PHE A 114 17.33 14.45 4.28
CA PHE A 114 17.59 13.20 4.98
C PHE A 114 18.88 13.28 5.81
N SER A 115 18.85 12.75 7.01
CA SER A 115 20.02 12.53 7.87
C SER A 115 20.68 11.19 7.52
N PRO A 116 21.99 11.02 7.81
CA PRO A 116 22.63 9.71 7.73
C PRO A 116 21.88 8.67 8.58
N GLY A 117 21.50 7.56 7.97
CA GLY A 117 20.73 6.48 8.63
C GLY A 117 19.21 6.63 8.57
N ASP A 118 18.67 7.73 8.05
CA ASP A 118 17.23 7.87 7.85
C ASP A 118 16.69 6.79 6.91
N LYS A 119 15.60 6.13 7.33
CA LYS A 119 14.83 5.25 6.45
C LYS A 119 14.10 6.07 5.40
N LYS A 120 14.42 5.79 4.15
CA LYS A 120 13.82 6.42 2.97
C LYS A 120 12.74 5.51 2.41
N MET A 121 11.59 6.08 2.14
CA MET A 121 10.48 5.44 1.46
C MET A 121 10.38 6.01 0.06
N GLU A 122 10.34 5.15 -0.96
CA GLU A 122 10.18 5.57 -2.35
C GLU A 122 8.81 5.14 -2.86
N TYR A 123 8.06 6.07 -3.46
CA TYR A 123 6.77 5.80 -4.06
C TYR A 123 6.49 6.76 -5.21
N GLN A 124 6.10 6.23 -6.38
CA GLN A 124 5.86 7.01 -7.61
C GLN A 124 7.00 8.00 -7.95
N GLY A 125 8.26 7.58 -7.77
CA GLY A 125 9.43 8.41 -8.06
C GLY A 125 9.69 9.54 -7.05
N LYS A 126 8.92 9.62 -5.97
CA LYS A 126 9.12 10.55 -4.85
C LYS A 126 9.79 9.84 -3.67
N CYS A 127 10.59 10.57 -2.91
CA CYS A 127 11.32 10.09 -1.75
C CYS A 127 10.79 10.75 -0.47
N PHE A 128 10.44 9.93 0.51
CA PHE A 128 9.82 10.36 1.76
C PHE A 128 10.63 9.87 2.96
N MET A 129 10.64 10.66 4.04
CA MET A 129 11.01 10.13 5.36
C MET A 129 9.94 9.15 5.82
N GLU A 130 10.32 8.12 6.57
CA GLU A 130 9.36 7.15 7.14
C GLU A 130 8.20 7.85 7.88
N LYS A 131 8.51 8.88 8.67
CA LYS A 131 7.50 9.68 9.40
C LYS A 131 6.59 10.53 8.51
N CYS A 132 7.00 10.80 7.27
CA CYS A 132 6.25 11.62 6.31
C CYS A 132 5.49 10.77 5.29
N PHE A 133 5.81 9.49 5.15
CA PHE A 133 5.06 8.55 4.33
C PHE A 133 3.90 7.96 5.14
N THR A 134 2.80 8.70 5.23
CA THR A 134 1.69 8.44 6.16
C THR A 134 0.36 8.18 5.47
N CYS A 135 -0.53 7.48 6.17
CA CYS A 135 -1.90 7.28 5.73
C CYS A 135 -2.66 8.62 5.63
N LYS A 136 -3.30 8.88 4.49
CA LYS A 136 -4.15 10.08 4.27
C LYS A 136 -5.24 10.25 5.33
N GLU A 137 -5.80 9.13 5.81
CA GLU A 137 -6.98 9.14 6.68
C GLU A 137 -6.66 9.23 8.18
N CYS A 138 -5.52 8.69 8.62
CA CYS A 138 -5.17 8.62 10.05
C CYS A 138 -3.78 9.14 10.38
N THR A 139 -3.04 9.66 9.40
CA THR A 139 -1.70 10.26 9.51
C THR A 139 -0.61 9.38 10.12
N LYS A 140 -0.91 8.09 10.38
CA LYS A 140 0.07 7.13 10.89
C LYS A 140 1.09 6.79 9.80
N PRO A 141 2.39 6.68 10.15
CA PRO A 141 3.42 6.19 9.23
C PRO A 141 3.10 4.82 8.67
N MET A 142 3.24 4.67 7.35
CA MET A 142 3.07 3.41 6.66
C MET A 142 4.28 2.50 6.85
N GLY A 143 5.49 3.06 6.83
CA GLY A 143 6.73 2.29 6.88
C GLY A 143 6.71 1.17 5.83
N THR A 144 7.02 -0.06 6.24
CA THR A 144 7.00 -1.26 5.38
C THR A 144 5.63 -1.95 5.32
N LYS A 145 4.58 -1.40 5.94
CA LYS A 145 3.25 -2.00 5.95
C LYS A 145 2.59 -1.84 4.58
N SER A 146 1.82 -2.86 4.19
CA SER A 146 0.97 -2.79 3.01
C SER A 146 -0.01 -1.61 3.08
N PHE A 147 -0.21 -0.96 1.94
CA PHE A 147 -1.13 0.17 1.79
C PHE A 147 -1.93 0.03 0.50
N ILE A 148 -3.02 0.79 0.43
CA ILE A 148 -3.85 0.93 -0.76
C ILE A 148 -3.56 2.30 -1.37
N ALA A 149 -3.16 2.31 -2.64
CA ALA A 149 -2.98 3.51 -3.42
C ALA A 149 -4.34 4.03 -3.92
N LYS A 150 -4.64 5.31 -3.67
CA LYS A 150 -5.86 5.96 -4.14
C LYS A 150 -5.62 7.46 -4.33
N ASP A 151 -5.88 7.98 -5.54
CA ASP A 151 -5.75 9.41 -5.87
C ASP A 151 -4.38 9.99 -5.46
N ASP A 152 -3.29 9.34 -5.89
CA ASP A 152 -1.88 9.66 -5.54
C ASP A 152 -1.57 9.72 -4.03
N SER A 153 -2.48 9.21 -3.21
CA SER A 153 -2.35 9.13 -1.77
C SER A 153 -2.25 7.67 -1.34
N VAL A 154 -1.65 7.43 -0.17
CA VAL A 154 -1.60 6.11 0.45
C VAL A 154 -2.58 6.04 1.62
N ILE A 155 -3.35 4.96 1.67
CA ILE A 155 -4.34 4.71 2.71
C ILE A 155 -3.99 3.38 3.37
N CYS A 156 -3.90 3.35 4.69
CA CYS A 156 -3.65 2.10 5.41
C CYS A 156 -4.84 1.15 5.29
N GLN A 157 -4.57 -0.16 5.34
CA GLN A 157 -5.60 -1.18 5.21
C GLN A 157 -6.78 -0.98 6.17
N ILE A 158 -6.50 -0.63 7.42
CA ILE A 158 -7.54 -0.41 8.45
C ILE A 158 -8.46 0.75 8.04
N CYS A 159 -7.91 1.89 7.63
CA CYS A 159 -8.72 3.03 7.20
C CYS A 159 -9.46 2.74 5.89
N TYR A 160 -8.86 1.94 5.01
CA TYR A 160 -9.52 1.54 3.77
C TYR A 160 -10.74 0.65 4.04
N GLU A 161 -10.56 -0.36 4.88
CA GLU A 161 -11.62 -1.28 5.31
C GLU A 161 -12.75 -0.56 6.05
N ASP A 162 -12.42 0.44 6.84
CA ASP A 162 -13.41 1.21 7.59
C ASP A 162 -14.24 2.14 6.68
N LYS A 163 -13.58 2.93 5.82
CA LYS A 163 -14.22 4.01 5.06
C LYS A 163 -14.69 3.63 3.66
N TYR A 164 -14.08 2.65 3.01
CA TYR A 164 -14.34 2.37 1.59
C TYR A 164 -14.77 0.94 1.30
N ALA A 165 -14.45 -0.02 2.16
CA ALA A 165 -14.77 -1.40 1.85
C ALA A 165 -16.27 -1.70 2.02
N LYS A 166 -16.80 -2.49 1.08
CA LYS A 166 -18.18 -2.97 1.14
C LYS A 166 -18.32 -3.96 2.29
N LYS A 167 -19.25 -3.70 3.22
CA LYS A 167 -19.55 -4.56 4.36
C LYS A 167 -20.81 -5.38 4.08
N CYS A 168 -20.75 -6.67 4.32
CA CYS A 168 -21.88 -7.57 4.09
C CYS A 168 -23.08 -7.18 4.95
N ALA A 169 -24.25 -7.04 4.32
CA ALA A 169 -25.46 -6.62 5.01
C ALA A 169 -26.01 -7.67 6.00
N ILE A 170 -25.48 -8.90 5.99
CA ILE A 170 -25.88 -9.97 6.93
C ILE A 170 -24.90 -10.06 8.11
N CYS A 171 -23.59 -10.15 7.85
CA CYS A 171 -22.60 -10.41 8.91
C CYS A 171 -21.76 -9.18 9.32
N GLY A 172 -21.90 -8.05 8.63
CA GLY A 172 -21.17 -6.80 8.91
C GLY A 172 -19.68 -6.81 8.54
N LYS A 173 -19.12 -7.96 8.15
CA LYS A 173 -17.70 -8.09 7.78
C LYS A 173 -17.43 -7.55 6.37
N VAL A 174 -16.19 -7.11 6.14
CA VAL A 174 -15.72 -6.65 4.83
C VAL A 174 -15.79 -7.77 3.79
N ILE A 175 -16.25 -7.43 2.59
CA ILE A 175 -16.24 -8.29 1.41
C ILE A 175 -14.95 -7.98 0.64
N SER A 176 -13.90 -8.77 0.90
CA SER A 176 -12.57 -8.58 0.33
C SER A 176 -12.50 -9.00 -1.14
N MET A 177 -13.23 -10.05 -1.55
CA MET A 177 -13.23 -10.52 -2.93
C MET A 177 -14.53 -11.24 -3.29
N GLY A 178 -15.05 -10.98 -4.49
CA GLY A 178 -16.05 -11.84 -5.13
C GLY A 178 -17.38 -11.99 -4.38
N GLY A 179 -17.94 -10.90 -3.83
CA GLY A 179 -19.29 -10.88 -3.27
C GLY A 179 -20.39 -10.74 -4.33
N ILE A 180 -21.64 -10.66 -3.88
CA ILE A 180 -22.80 -10.37 -4.72
C ILE A 180 -23.51 -9.10 -4.26
N THR A 181 -24.28 -8.49 -5.15
CA THR A 181 -25.16 -7.37 -4.83
C THR A 181 -26.60 -7.78 -5.10
N TYR A 182 -27.48 -7.56 -4.13
CA TYR A 182 -28.93 -7.81 -4.26
C TYR A 182 -29.69 -6.65 -3.62
N LYS A 183 -30.61 -6.03 -4.37
CA LYS A 183 -31.33 -4.80 -3.97
C LYS A 183 -30.36 -3.73 -3.40
N ASP A 184 -29.29 -3.47 -4.15
CA ASP A 184 -28.21 -2.51 -3.82
C ASP A 184 -27.45 -2.78 -2.51
N LYS A 185 -27.71 -3.90 -1.83
CA LYS A 185 -26.98 -4.33 -0.64
C LYS A 185 -25.92 -5.36 -1.01
N PRO A 186 -24.69 -5.24 -0.50
CA PRO A 186 -23.64 -6.20 -0.78
C PRO A 186 -23.68 -7.35 0.24
N TYR A 187 -23.39 -8.56 -0.24
CA TYR A 187 -23.38 -9.78 0.56
C TYR A 187 -22.16 -10.64 0.21
N HIS A 188 -21.62 -11.37 1.18
CA HIS A 188 -20.78 -12.53 0.88
C HIS A 188 -21.61 -13.58 0.14
N LYS A 189 -20.98 -14.32 -0.77
CA LYS A 189 -21.66 -15.38 -1.52
C LYS A 189 -22.25 -16.42 -0.57
N GLU A 190 -21.52 -16.76 0.49
CA GLU A 190 -21.86 -17.72 1.53
C GLU A 190 -22.87 -17.17 2.55
N CYS A 191 -22.98 -15.85 2.71
CA CYS A 191 -24.03 -15.25 3.54
C CYS A 191 -25.37 -15.15 2.79
N PHE A 192 -25.34 -15.07 1.47
CA PHE A 192 -26.55 -14.98 0.67
C PHE A 192 -27.18 -16.36 0.43
N VAL A 193 -27.95 -16.80 1.41
CA VAL A 193 -28.56 -18.13 1.47
C VAL A 193 -30.08 -18.09 1.47
N CYS A 194 -30.69 -19.22 1.09
CA CYS A 194 -32.12 -19.44 1.23
C CYS A 194 -32.53 -19.29 2.70
N THR A 195 -33.55 -18.48 2.95
CA THR A 195 -34.05 -18.21 4.29
C THR A 195 -34.48 -19.49 5.01
N HIS A 196 -35.07 -20.44 4.28
CA HIS A 196 -35.56 -21.71 4.81
C HIS A 196 -34.46 -22.78 4.93
N CYS A 197 -33.90 -23.25 3.81
CA CYS A 197 -32.97 -24.38 3.81
C CYS A 197 -31.49 -24.01 3.97
N LYS A 198 -31.16 -22.72 4.05
CA LYS A 198 -29.78 -22.20 4.15
C LYS A 198 -28.85 -22.57 2.97
N LYS A 199 -29.38 -23.13 1.88
CA LYS A 199 -28.61 -23.33 0.63
C LYS A 199 -28.14 -21.98 0.09
N GLN A 200 -26.87 -21.90 -0.28
CA GLN A 200 -26.31 -20.76 -1.00
C GLN A 200 -27.08 -20.43 -2.29
N LEU A 201 -27.36 -19.15 -2.52
CA LEU A 201 -28.12 -18.67 -3.68
C LEU A 201 -27.26 -17.95 -4.73
N SER A 202 -25.97 -17.71 -4.44
CA SER A 202 -25.04 -17.12 -5.41
C SER A 202 -24.92 -18.03 -6.65
N GLY A 203 -25.28 -17.50 -7.83
CA GLY A 203 -25.25 -18.24 -9.09
C GLY A 203 -26.44 -19.18 -9.31
N GLU A 204 -27.36 -19.27 -8.35
CA GLU A 204 -28.56 -20.11 -8.42
C GLU A 204 -29.79 -19.27 -8.75
N ARG A 205 -30.82 -19.89 -9.32
CA ARG A 205 -32.14 -19.25 -9.43
C ARG A 205 -32.79 -19.17 -8.04
N PHE A 206 -33.29 -17.99 -7.71
CA PHE A 206 -34.00 -17.74 -6.46
C PHE A 206 -35.13 -16.72 -6.68
N THR A 207 -36.00 -16.59 -5.68
CA THR A 207 -37.03 -15.54 -5.63
C THR A 207 -37.11 -14.99 -4.21
N SER A 208 -37.82 -13.89 -4.00
CA SER A 208 -37.98 -13.28 -2.68
C SER A 208 -39.43 -13.15 -2.28
N LYS A 209 -39.69 -13.31 -0.97
CA LYS A 209 -40.96 -13.00 -0.33
C LYS A 209 -40.68 -12.14 0.90
N ASP A 210 -41.38 -11.03 1.05
CA ASP A 210 -41.22 -10.10 2.20
C ASP A 210 -39.74 -9.74 2.44
N ASP A 211 -39.03 -9.38 1.36
CA ASP A 211 -37.59 -9.08 1.31
C ASP A 211 -36.62 -10.20 1.72
N LYS A 212 -37.13 -11.41 1.99
CA LYS A 212 -36.33 -12.58 2.32
C LYS A 212 -36.11 -13.46 1.08
N PRO A 213 -34.85 -13.84 0.76
CA PRO A 213 -34.57 -14.67 -0.40
C PRO A 213 -34.85 -16.16 -0.10
N TYR A 214 -35.42 -16.86 -1.07
CA TYR A 214 -35.73 -18.28 -1.03
C TYR A 214 -35.27 -18.97 -2.31
N CYS A 215 -34.69 -20.16 -2.20
CA CYS A 215 -34.50 -21.00 -3.38
C CYS A 215 -35.86 -21.39 -3.96
N ILE A 216 -35.87 -21.73 -5.26
CA ILE A 216 -37.11 -22.02 -5.98
C ILE A 216 -37.91 -23.16 -5.34
N ASN A 217 -37.23 -24.21 -4.87
CA ASN A 217 -37.88 -25.36 -4.25
C ASN A 217 -38.58 -24.95 -2.95
N CYS A 218 -37.86 -24.31 -2.03
CA CYS A 218 -38.47 -23.86 -0.77
C CYS A 218 -39.57 -22.82 -0.99
N TYR A 219 -39.43 -21.91 -1.96
CA TYR A 219 -40.52 -20.98 -2.28
C TYR A 219 -41.76 -21.74 -2.81
N GLY A 220 -41.54 -22.70 -3.69
CA GLY A 220 -42.59 -23.57 -4.24
C GLY A 220 -43.35 -24.32 -3.14
N ASP A 221 -42.61 -24.93 -2.22
CA ASP A 221 -43.17 -25.76 -1.16
C ASP A 221 -43.91 -24.93 -0.09
N LEU A 222 -43.37 -23.75 0.26
CA LEU A 222 -43.90 -22.91 1.33
C LEU A 222 -45.00 -21.96 0.89
N PHE A 223 -44.96 -21.45 -0.35
CA PHE A 223 -45.75 -20.28 -0.74
C PHE A 223 -46.48 -20.41 -2.08
N ALA A 224 -46.03 -21.27 -2.99
CA ALA A 224 -46.66 -21.33 -4.30
C ALA A 224 -47.99 -22.09 -4.26
N LYS A 225 -48.94 -21.64 -5.09
CA LYS A 225 -50.17 -22.38 -5.35
C LYS A 225 -49.83 -23.72 -5.99
N LYS A 226 -50.55 -24.78 -5.62
CA LYS A 226 -50.36 -26.12 -6.18
C LYS A 226 -51.30 -26.35 -7.36
N CYS A 227 -50.81 -27.03 -8.39
CA CYS A 227 -51.64 -27.42 -9.52
C CYS A 227 -52.65 -28.49 -9.09
N ALA A 228 -53.94 -28.27 -9.38
CA ALA A 228 -55.01 -29.21 -9.01
C ALA A 228 -54.90 -30.56 -9.77
N LYS A 229 -54.26 -30.61 -10.94
CA LYS A 229 -54.04 -31.86 -11.69
C LYS A 229 -52.81 -32.64 -11.22
N CYS A 230 -51.64 -32.00 -11.12
CA CYS A 230 -50.38 -32.72 -10.86
C CYS A 230 -49.86 -32.58 -9.42
N GLY A 231 -50.50 -31.75 -8.59
CA GLY A 231 -50.09 -31.48 -7.21
C GLY A 231 -48.81 -30.63 -7.06
N LYS A 232 -48.04 -30.42 -8.13
CA LYS A 232 -46.77 -29.70 -8.09
C LYS A 232 -46.97 -28.18 -7.93
N PRO A 233 -46.06 -27.48 -7.25
CA PRO A 233 -46.05 -26.02 -7.16
C PRO A 233 -46.07 -25.32 -8.54
N ILE A 234 -46.83 -24.24 -8.64
CA ILE A 234 -46.83 -23.31 -9.78
C ILE A 234 -45.84 -22.19 -9.46
N THR A 235 -44.56 -22.43 -9.74
CA THR A 235 -43.51 -21.43 -9.59
C THR A 235 -43.45 -20.59 -10.87
N GLY A 236 -43.71 -19.29 -10.80
CA GLY A 236 -43.80 -18.37 -11.96
C GLY A 236 -42.47 -18.10 -12.70
N LEU A 237 -41.53 -19.05 -12.66
CA LEU A 237 -40.23 -18.94 -13.29
C LEU A 237 -40.35 -19.16 -14.79
N GLY A 238 -40.01 -18.13 -15.56
CA GLY A 238 -40.07 -18.16 -17.04
C GLY A 238 -41.33 -17.54 -17.63
N GLY A 239 -42.11 -16.77 -16.85
CA GLY A 239 -43.31 -16.09 -17.37
C GLY A 239 -44.45 -17.03 -17.73
N THR A 240 -44.42 -18.28 -17.25
CA THR A 240 -45.45 -19.28 -17.51
C THR A 240 -46.78 -18.82 -16.93
N LYS A 241 -47.70 -18.44 -17.81
CA LYS A 241 -49.11 -18.20 -17.49
C LYS A 241 -49.67 -19.49 -16.87
N PHE A 242 -50.47 -19.34 -15.83
CA PHE A 242 -51.21 -20.43 -15.20
C PHE A 242 -52.70 -20.11 -15.28
N ILE A 243 -53.52 -21.15 -15.27
CA ILE A 243 -54.98 -21.02 -15.33
C ILE A 243 -55.50 -21.04 -13.90
N SER A 244 -56.39 -20.10 -13.58
CA SER A 244 -57.09 -20.04 -12.29
C SER A 244 -58.59 -20.02 -12.54
N PHE A 245 -59.32 -20.91 -11.87
CA PHE A 245 -60.77 -21.00 -11.94
C PHE A 245 -61.30 -21.55 -10.62
N GLU A 246 -62.32 -20.91 -10.04
CA GLU A 246 -62.97 -21.33 -8.77
C GLU A 246 -61.97 -21.63 -7.63
N GLY A 247 -60.94 -20.80 -7.49
CA GLY A 247 -59.89 -20.95 -6.46
C GLY A 247 -58.86 -22.06 -6.75
N GLN A 248 -59.12 -22.94 -7.71
CA GLN A 248 -58.17 -23.93 -8.20
C GLN A 248 -57.24 -23.33 -9.25
N ASN A 249 -56.05 -23.95 -9.39
CA ASN A 249 -55.00 -23.44 -10.26
C ASN A 249 -54.37 -24.60 -11.02
N TRP A 250 -53.97 -24.37 -12.26
CA TRP A 250 -53.33 -25.37 -13.12
C TRP A 250 -52.15 -24.76 -13.88
N HIS A 251 -51.09 -25.54 -14.05
CA HIS A 251 -50.13 -25.22 -15.11
C HIS A 251 -50.87 -25.23 -16.46
N SER A 252 -50.49 -24.36 -17.39
CA SER A 252 -51.12 -24.31 -18.73
C SER A 252 -51.14 -25.69 -19.42
N GLN A 253 -50.03 -26.44 -19.34
CA GLN A 253 -49.90 -27.80 -19.87
C GLN A 253 -50.72 -28.86 -19.11
N CYS A 254 -51.16 -28.55 -17.89
CA CYS A 254 -51.98 -29.42 -17.07
C CYS A 254 -53.48 -29.12 -17.25
N PHE A 255 -53.85 -28.04 -17.93
CA PHE A 255 -55.24 -27.64 -18.12
C PHE A 255 -55.85 -28.32 -19.37
N ASN A 256 -56.10 -29.63 -19.25
CA ASN A 256 -56.59 -30.48 -20.34
C ASN A 256 -57.84 -31.25 -19.89
N CYS A 257 -58.73 -31.54 -20.84
CA CYS A 257 -59.93 -32.34 -20.64
C CYS A 257 -59.59 -33.72 -20.06
N VAL A 258 -60.29 -34.13 -19.00
CA VAL A 258 -60.11 -35.46 -18.37
C VAL A 258 -60.54 -36.59 -19.31
N GLY A 259 -61.56 -36.38 -20.14
CA GLY A 259 -62.09 -37.41 -21.05
C GLY A 259 -61.22 -37.67 -22.28
N CYS A 260 -60.75 -36.60 -22.96
CA CYS A 260 -60.03 -36.72 -24.24
C CYS A 260 -58.58 -36.23 -24.22
N GLY A 261 -58.10 -35.64 -23.12
CA GLY A 261 -56.73 -35.14 -22.99
C GLY A 261 -56.42 -33.84 -23.76
N THR A 262 -57.37 -33.30 -24.52
CA THR A 262 -57.19 -32.06 -25.29
C THR A 262 -57.00 -30.86 -24.38
N SER A 263 -56.08 -29.94 -24.74
CA SER A 263 -55.88 -28.69 -23.99
C SER A 263 -57.13 -27.81 -24.02
N LEU A 264 -57.52 -27.32 -22.84
CA LEU A 264 -58.67 -26.45 -22.61
C LEU A 264 -58.26 -24.97 -22.50
N VAL A 265 -56.97 -24.65 -22.67
CA VAL A 265 -56.49 -23.26 -22.61
C VAL A 265 -57.17 -22.43 -23.70
N GLY A 266 -57.88 -21.38 -23.30
CA GLY A 266 -58.63 -20.51 -24.22
C GLY A 266 -59.91 -21.14 -24.81
N LYS A 267 -60.35 -22.30 -24.31
CA LYS A 267 -61.58 -22.98 -24.74
C LYS A 267 -62.61 -23.01 -23.62
N GLY A 268 -63.89 -23.16 -23.98
CA GLY A 268 -64.95 -23.43 -23.01
C GLY A 268 -64.77 -24.81 -22.36
N PHE A 269 -65.15 -24.92 -21.09
CA PHE A 269 -65.07 -26.15 -20.31
C PHE A 269 -66.14 -26.19 -19.23
N THR A 270 -66.42 -27.39 -18.72
CA THR A 270 -67.27 -27.62 -17.55
C THR A 270 -66.41 -28.17 -16.40
N ASN A 271 -66.66 -27.73 -15.17
CA ASN A 271 -66.00 -28.25 -13.97
C ASN A 271 -67.02 -29.03 -13.12
N GLU A 272 -66.94 -30.36 -13.13
CA GLU A 272 -67.78 -31.22 -12.31
C GLU A 272 -66.95 -31.80 -11.16
N GLY A 273 -67.00 -31.15 -9.99
CA GLY A 273 -66.31 -31.65 -8.78
C GLY A 273 -64.78 -31.78 -8.92
N GLY A 274 -64.15 -30.91 -9.73
CA GLY A 274 -62.71 -30.96 -10.02
C GLY A 274 -62.34 -31.75 -11.29
N ARG A 275 -63.32 -32.41 -11.94
CA ARG A 275 -63.14 -32.99 -13.28
C ARG A 275 -63.45 -31.93 -14.33
N ILE A 276 -62.41 -31.43 -14.99
CA ILE A 276 -62.55 -30.47 -16.09
C ILE A 276 -62.76 -31.20 -17.43
N LEU A 277 -63.86 -30.90 -18.12
CA LEU A 277 -64.27 -31.56 -19.37
C LEU A 277 -64.44 -30.53 -20.49
N CYS A 278 -64.10 -30.91 -21.73
CA CYS A 278 -64.48 -30.15 -22.91
C CYS A 278 -65.98 -30.36 -23.20
N PRO A 279 -66.64 -29.45 -23.93
CA PRO A 279 -68.06 -29.55 -24.23
C PRO A 279 -68.45 -30.90 -24.84
N ASP A 280 -67.65 -31.44 -25.76
CA ASP A 280 -67.91 -32.73 -26.40
C ASP A 280 -67.92 -33.89 -25.40
N CYS A 281 -66.96 -33.92 -24.47
CA CYS A 281 -66.91 -34.95 -23.43
C CYS A 281 -68.04 -34.78 -22.41
N THR A 282 -68.37 -33.54 -22.03
CA THR A 282 -69.51 -33.26 -21.15
C THR A 282 -70.81 -33.79 -21.75
N ASN A 283 -71.05 -33.50 -23.03
CA ASN A 283 -72.24 -33.97 -23.74
C ASN A 283 -72.27 -35.50 -23.88
N ALA A 284 -71.11 -36.13 -24.14
CA ALA A 284 -70.99 -37.58 -24.21
C ALA A 284 -71.30 -38.24 -22.84
N GLU A 285 -70.79 -37.70 -21.73
CA GLU A 285 -71.09 -38.23 -20.39
C GLU A 285 -72.57 -38.02 -20.02
N ALA A 286 -73.19 -36.90 -20.39
CA ALA A 286 -74.61 -36.63 -20.15
C ALA A 286 -75.52 -37.62 -20.91
N ALA A 287 -75.19 -37.95 -22.16
CA ALA A 287 -75.94 -38.91 -22.97
C ALA A 287 -75.89 -40.34 -22.41
N VAL A 288 -74.81 -40.71 -21.71
CA VAL A 288 -74.69 -42.01 -21.02
C VAL A 288 -75.53 -42.03 -19.74
N LYS A 289 -75.59 -40.93 -18.99
CA LYS A 289 -76.37 -40.84 -17.73
C LYS A 289 -77.89 -40.72 -17.94
N ALA A 290 -78.34 -40.37 -19.15
CA ALA A 290 -79.74 -40.25 -19.51
C ALA A 290 -80.37 -41.58 -20.03
N ARG A 291 -79.60 -42.67 -19.99
CA ARG A 291 -80.05 -44.04 -20.27
C ARG A 291 -80.11 -44.84 -18.96
#